data_AF-A0A136KHM5-F1
#
_entry.id   AF-A0A136KHM5-F1
#
_cell.length_a   1.000
_cell.length_b   1.000
_cell.length_c   1.000
_cell.angle_alpha   90.00
_cell.angle_beta   90.00
_cell.angle_gamma   90.00
#
_symmetry.space_group_name_H-M   'P 1'
#
loop_
_entity.id
_entity.type
_entity.pdbx_description
1 polymer ?
#
loop_
_entity_poly.entity_id
_entity_poly.type
_entity_poly.pdbx_seq_one_letter_code
_entity_poly.pdbx_strand_id
1 'polypeptide(L)'
;MTQKDISIEYAHIYTNNRIDEEQKISVTVLNSVLTDLRGTGQTTSLVLLVDDYSFPDPTFDYDALVAWLTEEGFKPDVLLRESQLIPLCDLVLNKVTNQNIKENLVDYIKAKKYPCSLFIATWYLLRLGYIEWGLYPKEYHARKLLNILPKSFEPFELQGLEIIANTEFGGAVSQIEYKYLEGRLIA
;
A
#
# COMPACT_ATOMS: atom_id res chain seq x y z
N MET A 1 10.45 -0.35 21.21
CA MET A 1 9.81 0.77 20.48
C MET A 1 8.35 0.42 20.31
N THR A 2 7.44 1.35 20.55
CA THR A 2 5.99 1.13 20.42
C THR A 2 5.57 1.26 18.95
N GLN A 3 4.80 0.29 18.46
CA GLN A 3 4.14 0.33 17.15
C GLN A 3 3.31 1.61 16.98
N LYS A 4 3.23 2.15 15.77
CA LYS A 4 2.35 3.29 15.44
C LYS A 4 0.88 2.90 15.62
N ASP A 5 0.02 3.88 15.85
CA ASP A 5 -1.42 3.61 15.91
C ASP A 5 -1.98 3.40 14.50
N ILE A 6 -1.57 4.23 13.52
CA ILE A 6 -2.07 4.17 12.14
C ILE A 6 -0.92 4.35 11.14
N SER A 7 -0.85 3.49 10.13
CA SER A 7 -0.01 3.70 8.94
C SER A 7 -0.90 4.18 7.80
N ILE A 8 -0.58 5.32 7.21
CA ILE A 8 -1.39 5.97 6.18
C ILE A 8 -0.65 5.92 4.84
N GLU A 9 -1.24 5.23 3.86
CA GLU A 9 -0.80 5.33 2.45
C GLU A 9 -1.57 6.44 1.75
N TYR A 10 -0.85 7.21 0.93
CA TYR A 10 -1.36 8.35 0.20
C TYR A 10 -0.51 8.57 -1.05
N ALA A 11 -1.02 9.38 -1.98
CA ALA A 11 -0.35 9.79 -3.21
C ALA A 11 0.20 8.61 -4.04
N HIS A 12 -0.48 7.46 -4.03
CA HIS A 12 -0.13 6.31 -4.86
C HIS A 12 0.01 6.75 -6.34
N ILE A 13 1.03 6.21 -7.02
CA ILE A 13 1.37 6.62 -8.38
C ILE A 13 2.08 5.47 -9.12
N TYR A 14 1.77 5.34 -10.40
CA TYR A 14 2.48 4.46 -11.33
C TYR A 14 3.69 5.17 -11.91
N THR A 15 4.80 4.46 -12.17
CA THR A 15 6.03 5.09 -12.68
C THR A 15 5.88 5.72 -14.07
N ASN A 16 4.90 5.30 -14.87
CA ASN A 16 4.62 5.92 -16.17
C ASN A 16 3.71 7.17 -16.09
N ASN A 17 3.29 7.56 -14.88
CA ASN A 17 2.49 8.76 -14.64
C ASN A 17 3.37 9.90 -14.10
N ARG A 18 2.82 11.11 -14.19
CA ARG A 18 3.37 12.31 -13.56
C ARG A 18 2.51 12.69 -12.36
N ILE A 19 3.08 13.43 -11.41
CA ILE A 19 2.30 14.07 -10.35
C ILE A 19 1.23 14.97 -10.99
N ASP A 20 -0.03 14.70 -10.68
CA ASP A 20 -1.14 15.49 -11.19
C ASP A 20 -2.23 15.76 -10.13
N GLU A 21 -3.44 16.06 -10.58
CA GLU A 21 -4.56 16.37 -9.70
C GLU A 21 -4.93 15.21 -8.76
N GLU A 22 -4.71 13.96 -9.15
CA GLU A 22 -5.01 12.81 -8.28
C GLU A 22 -4.11 12.81 -7.03
N GLN A 23 -2.80 13.02 -7.20
CA GLN A 23 -1.87 13.10 -6.07
C GLN A 23 -2.15 14.34 -5.21
N LYS A 24 -2.51 15.48 -5.80
CA LYS A 24 -2.91 16.68 -5.03
C LYS A 24 -4.17 16.46 -4.20
N ILE A 25 -5.17 15.79 -4.77
CA ILE A 25 -6.40 15.44 -4.05
C ILE A 25 -6.06 14.48 -2.90
N SER A 26 -5.22 13.47 -3.15
CA SER A 26 -4.77 12.53 -2.11
C SER A 26 -4.09 13.25 -0.93
N VAL A 27 -3.21 14.21 -1.22
CA VAL A 27 -2.56 15.07 -0.22
C VAL A 27 -3.57 15.94 0.54
N THR A 28 -4.56 16.50 -0.16
CA THR A 28 -5.63 17.28 0.48
C THR A 28 -6.44 16.43 1.46
N VAL A 29 -6.80 15.21 1.07
CA VAL A 29 -7.51 14.25 1.95
C VAL A 29 -6.63 13.84 3.13
N LEU A 30 -5.33 13.60 2.90
CA LEU A 30 -4.37 13.32 3.98
C LEU A 30 -4.36 14.45 5.02
N ASN A 31 -4.30 15.71 4.58
CA ASN A 31 -4.31 16.85 5.49
C ASN A 31 -5.57 16.89 6.37
N SER A 32 -6.74 16.60 5.78
CA SER A 32 -8.00 16.50 6.54
C SER A 32 -7.92 15.37 7.58
N VAL A 33 -7.48 14.18 7.18
CA VAL A 33 -7.32 13.03 8.07
C VAL A 33 -6.39 13.35 9.23
N LEU A 34 -5.22 13.93 8.95
CA LEU A 34 -4.24 14.28 9.99
C LEU A 34 -4.77 15.36 10.92
N THR A 35 -5.58 16.31 10.41
CA THR A 35 -6.24 17.33 11.23
C THR A 35 -7.21 16.70 12.22
N ASP A 36 -8.02 15.73 11.78
CA ASP A 36 -8.96 15.00 12.64
C ASP A 36 -8.23 14.17 13.72
N LEU A 37 -7.08 13.57 13.37
CA LEU A 37 -6.27 12.76 14.27
C LEU A 37 -5.48 13.56 15.31
N ARG A 38 -5.16 14.84 15.06
CA ARG A 38 -4.39 15.67 16.01
C ARG A 38 -5.05 15.75 17.40
N GLY A 39 -6.38 15.68 17.46
CA GLY A 39 -7.14 15.71 18.71
C GLY A 39 -7.14 14.40 19.50
N THR A 40 -6.69 13.28 18.92
CA THR A 40 -6.79 11.95 19.52
C THR A 40 -5.50 11.48 20.19
N GLY A 41 -4.37 12.17 19.94
CA GLY A 41 -3.05 11.76 20.43
C GLY A 41 -2.50 10.50 19.75
N GLN A 42 -3.14 10.01 18.68
CA GLN A 42 -2.68 8.85 17.93
C GLN A 42 -1.41 9.16 17.15
N THR A 43 -0.50 8.19 17.12
CA THR A 43 0.74 8.25 16.37
C THR A 43 0.55 7.70 14.96
N THR A 44 1.12 8.38 13.95
CA THR A 44 1.01 7.98 12.55
C THR A 44 2.38 7.65 11.93
N SER A 45 2.37 6.82 10.90
CA SER A 45 3.41 6.75 9.87
C SER A 45 2.82 7.09 8.50
N LEU A 46 3.54 7.88 7.72
CA LEU A 46 3.18 8.22 6.34
C LEU A 46 3.98 7.34 5.40
N VAL A 47 3.30 6.56 4.56
CA VAL A 47 3.96 5.62 3.66
C VAL A 47 3.51 5.82 2.23
N LEU A 48 4.38 5.47 1.29
CA LEU A 48 4.10 5.54 -0.14
C LEU A 48 4.58 4.25 -0.81
N LEU A 49 3.68 3.62 -1.56
CA LEU A 49 4.02 2.55 -2.49
C LEU A 49 3.95 3.11 -3.91
N VAL A 50 5.08 3.10 -4.63
CA VAL A 50 5.15 3.48 -6.04
C VAL A 50 5.02 2.21 -6.88
N ASP A 51 4.06 2.16 -7.79
CA ASP A 51 3.89 1.03 -8.69
C ASP A 51 4.85 1.17 -9.88
N ASP A 52 5.98 0.47 -9.77
CA ASP A 52 6.98 0.30 -10.83
C ASP A 52 6.90 -1.07 -11.52
N TYR A 53 5.87 -1.87 -11.20
CA TYR A 53 5.77 -3.25 -11.64
C TYR A 53 4.70 -3.45 -12.71
N SER A 54 3.59 -2.72 -12.61
CA SER A 54 2.50 -2.71 -13.59
C SER A 54 2.95 -2.09 -14.90
N PHE A 55 3.55 -0.89 -14.82
CA PHE A 55 3.99 -0.08 -15.95
C PHE A 55 5.39 0.52 -15.69
N PRO A 56 6.45 -0.30 -15.72
CA PRO A 56 7.80 0.14 -15.37
C PRO A 56 8.28 1.26 -16.29
N ASP A 57 8.67 2.38 -15.70
CA ASP A 57 9.34 3.47 -16.38
C ASP A 57 10.67 3.78 -15.66
N PRO A 58 11.83 3.49 -16.27
CA PRO A 58 13.13 3.75 -15.66
C PRO A 58 13.46 5.25 -15.55
N THR A 59 12.67 6.13 -16.19
CA THR A 59 12.86 7.57 -16.16
C THR A 59 12.10 8.26 -15.03
N PHE A 60 11.31 7.52 -14.25
CA PHE A 60 10.59 8.07 -13.11
C PHE A 60 11.54 8.61 -12.04
N ASP A 61 11.35 9.88 -11.68
CA ASP A 61 12.19 10.59 -10.72
C ASP A 61 11.59 10.50 -9.31
N TYR A 62 12.06 9.51 -8.54
CA TYR A 62 11.66 9.29 -7.15
C TYR A 62 12.04 10.46 -6.23
N ASP A 63 13.17 11.13 -6.50
CA ASP A 63 13.64 12.25 -5.68
C ASP A 63 12.74 13.47 -5.90
N ALA A 64 12.33 13.75 -7.14
CA ALA A 64 11.37 14.80 -7.45
C ALA A 64 10.00 14.55 -6.78
N LEU A 65 9.54 13.29 -6.74
CA LEU A 65 8.31 12.94 -6.04
C LEU A 65 8.40 13.23 -4.53
N VAL A 66 9.49 12.79 -3.88
CA VAL A 66 9.71 13.02 -2.45
C VAL A 66 9.87 14.52 -2.15
N ALA A 67 10.56 15.26 -3.02
CA ALA A 67 10.72 16.70 -2.90
C ALA A 67 9.37 17.40 -2.95
N TRP A 68 8.53 17.11 -3.95
CA TRP A 68 7.18 17.65 -4.05
C TRP A 68 6.33 17.34 -2.82
N LEU A 69 6.30 16.09 -2.36
CA LEU A 69 5.58 15.70 -1.14
C LEU A 69 6.08 16.44 0.12
N THR A 70 7.38 16.70 0.19
CA THR A 70 7.99 17.46 1.29
C THR A 70 7.59 18.93 1.23
N GLU A 71 7.54 19.55 0.05
CA GLU A 71 7.09 20.93 -0.17
C GLU A 71 5.61 21.11 0.23
N GLU A 72 4.76 20.12 -0.03
CA GLU A 72 3.37 20.08 0.43
C GLU A 72 3.24 19.86 1.95
N GLY A 73 4.35 19.57 2.66
CA GLY A 73 4.38 19.35 4.10
C GLY A 73 4.10 17.91 4.55
N PHE A 74 4.07 16.96 3.62
CA PHE A 74 3.76 15.54 3.87
C PHE A 74 4.87 14.65 3.34
N LYS A 75 6.09 14.76 3.89
CA LYS A 75 7.19 13.86 3.55
C LYS A 75 6.85 12.42 4.03
N PRO A 76 6.99 11.39 3.17
CA PRO A 76 6.79 10.01 3.60
C PRO A 76 7.90 9.56 4.56
N ASP A 77 7.53 8.81 5.58
CA ASP A 77 8.44 8.08 6.47
C ASP A 77 9.10 6.90 5.73
N VAL A 78 8.31 6.22 4.89
CA VAL A 78 8.74 5.08 4.08
C VAL A 78 8.25 5.25 2.65
N LEU A 79 9.16 5.11 1.69
CA LEU A 79 8.85 4.95 0.27
C LEU A 79 9.39 3.59 -0.17
N LEU A 80 8.52 2.77 -0.77
CA LEU A 80 8.92 1.54 -1.44
C LEU A 80 8.38 1.49 -2.86
N ARG A 81 9.05 0.70 -3.69
CA ARG A 81 8.57 0.30 -5.01
C ARG A 81 7.81 -1.01 -4.92
N GLU A 82 6.80 -1.22 -5.74
CA GLU A 82 6.05 -2.48 -5.75
C GLU A 82 6.96 -3.68 -6.08
N SER A 83 7.89 -3.53 -7.04
CA SER A 83 8.86 -4.57 -7.40
C SER A 83 9.76 -5.00 -6.23
N GLN A 84 9.97 -4.13 -5.23
CA GLN A 84 10.76 -4.46 -4.04
C GLN A 84 10.05 -5.47 -3.13
N LEU A 85 8.73 -5.62 -3.24
CA LEU A 85 7.95 -6.55 -2.43
C LEU A 85 7.95 -7.99 -2.96
N ILE A 86 8.50 -8.25 -4.15
CA ILE A 86 8.49 -9.60 -4.78
C ILE A 86 8.94 -10.71 -3.81
N PRO A 87 10.05 -10.59 -3.05
CA PRO A 87 10.47 -11.65 -2.12
C PRO A 87 9.46 -11.92 -1.00
N LEU A 88 8.66 -10.92 -0.64
CA LEU A 88 7.62 -11.04 0.38
C LEU A 88 6.31 -11.60 -0.19
N CYS A 89 6.04 -11.40 -1.48
CA CYS A 89 4.89 -12.02 -2.14
C CYS A 89 4.95 -13.56 -2.05
N ASP A 90 6.13 -14.14 -2.25
CA ASP A 90 6.36 -15.58 -2.05
C ASP A 90 6.09 -16.03 -0.60
N LEU A 91 6.49 -15.21 0.37
CA LEU A 91 6.24 -15.47 1.78
C LEU A 91 4.73 -15.47 2.08
N VAL A 92 3.99 -14.48 1.57
CA VAL A 92 2.53 -14.39 1.75
C VAL A 92 1.82 -15.55 1.05
N LEU A 93 2.21 -15.88 -0.18
CA LEU A 93 1.64 -17.01 -0.92
C LEU A 93 1.79 -18.33 -0.16
N ASN A 94 2.91 -18.52 0.53
CA ASN A 94 3.13 -19.69 1.37
C ASN A 94 2.22 -19.75 2.61
N LYS A 95 1.72 -18.60 3.06
CA LYS A 95 0.82 -18.47 4.22
C LYS A 95 -0.65 -18.55 3.86
N VAL A 96 -1.01 -18.55 2.57
CA VAL A 96 -2.39 -18.77 2.11
C VAL A 96 -2.83 -20.19 2.49
N THR A 97 -3.88 -20.29 3.31
CA THR A 97 -4.44 -21.55 3.84
C THR A 97 -5.50 -22.16 2.93
N ASN A 98 -6.14 -21.35 2.08
CA ASN A 98 -7.11 -21.84 1.09
C ASN A 98 -6.38 -22.35 -0.16
N GLN A 99 -6.38 -23.67 -0.35
CA GLN A 99 -5.63 -24.31 -1.41
C GLN A 99 -6.08 -23.88 -2.81
N ASN A 100 -7.38 -23.68 -3.04
CA ASN A 100 -7.89 -23.26 -4.35
C ASN A 100 -7.39 -21.85 -4.72
N ILE A 101 -7.42 -20.92 -3.77
CA ILE A 101 -6.91 -19.55 -3.97
C ILE A 101 -5.40 -19.60 -4.23
N LYS A 102 -4.67 -20.39 -3.44
CA LYS A 102 -3.23 -20.56 -3.59
C LYS A 102 -2.85 -21.10 -4.96
N GLU A 103 -3.55 -22.15 -5.43
CA GLU A 103 -3.33 -22.75 -6.76
C GLU A 103 -3.62 -21.75 -7.87
N ASN A 104 -4.73 -21.02 -7.80
CA ASN A 104 -5.07 -19.97 -8.77
C ASN A 104 -4.00 -18.87 -8.84
N LEU A 105 -3.48 -18.42 -7.70
CA LEU A 105 -2.39 -17.44 -7.65
C LEU A 105 -1.11 -18.00 -8.27
N VAL A 106 -0.72 -19.23 -7.91
CA VAL A 106 0.46 -19.91 -8.45
C VAL A 106 0.37 -20.06 -9.97
N ASP A 107 -0.78 -20.49 -10.48
CA ASP A 107 -1.00 -20.68 -11.91
C ASP A 107 -1.00 -19.35 -12.66
N TYR A 108 -1.59 -18.29 -12.08
CA TYR A 108 -1.49 -16.94 -12.62
C TYR A 108 -0.04 -16.45 -12.71
N ILE A 109 0.75 -16.63 -11.64
CA ILE A 109 2.16 -16.23 -11.58
C ILE A 109 2.98 -16.98 -12.64
N LYS A 110 2.78 -18.30 -12.78
CA LYS A 110 3.45 -19.11 -13.81
C LYS A 110 3.12 -18.66 -15.23
N ALA A 111 1.87 -18.29 -15.48
CA ALA A 111 1.41 -17.87 -16.81
C ALA A 111 1.78 -16.43 -17.14
N LYS A 112 1.90 -15.57 -16.13
CA LYS A 112 2.08 -14.12 -16.29
C LYS A 112 3.16 -13.59 -15.36
N LYS A 113 2.74 -12.86 -14.32
CA LYS A 113 3.55 -12.09 -13.38
C LYS A 113 2.78 -12.03 -12.06
N TYR A 114 3.39 -11.53 -10.98
CA TYR A 114 2.68 -11.37 -9.70
C TYR A 114 1.45 -10.46 -9.87
N PRO A 115 0.25 -10.86 -9.42
CA PRO A 115 -0.92 -9.99 -9.54
C PRO A 115 -0.83 -8.84 -8.52
N CYS A 116 -1.32 -7.65 -8.87
CA CYS A 116 -1.36 -6.47 -8.00
C CYS A 116 -2.05 -6.76 -6.65
N SER A 117 -3.08 -7.61 -6.64
CA SER A 117 -3.75 -8.04 -5.41
C SER A 117 -2.82 -8.76 -4.41
N LEU A 118 -1.82 -9.51 -4.89
CA LEU A 118 -0.83 -10.14 -4.01
C LEU A 118 0.18 -9.12 -3.47
N PHE A 119 0.53 -8.09 -4.23
CA PHE A 119 1.34 -6.98 -3.72
C PHE A 119 0.58 -6.18 -2.66
N ILE A 120 -0.69 -5.88 -2.88
CA ILE A 120 -1.58 -5.23 -1.89
C ILE A 120 -1.61 -6.05 -0.59
N ALA A 121 -1.87 -7.37 -0.69
CA ALA A 121 -1.89 -8.26 0.48
C ALA A 121 -0.55 -8.24 1.24
N THR A 122 0.55 -8.28 0.49
CA THR A 122 1.92 -8.24 1.03
C THR A 122 2.23 -6.92 1.72
N TRP A 123 1.89 -5.82 1.08
CA TRP A 123 2.12 -4.48 1.60
C TRP A 123 1.38 -4.24 2.92
N TYR A 124 0.14 -4.70 3.01
CA TYR A 124 -0.67 -4.56 4.22
C TYR A 124 -0.16 -5.43 5.36
N LEU A 125 0.17 -6.70 5.10
CA LEU A 125 0.75 -7.58 6.12
C LEU A 125 2.10 -7.06 6.62
N LEU A 126 2.90 -6.42 5.76
CA LEU A 126 4.16 -5.78 6.12
C LEU A 126 3.92 -4.57 7.04
N ARG A 127 3.04 -3.65 6.65
CA ARG A 127 2.73 -2.45 7.46
C ARG A 127 2.09 -2.78 8.80
N LEU A 128 1.32 -3.87 8.89
CA LEU A 128 0.75 -4.35 10.14
C LEU A 128 1.75 -5.12 11.01
N GLY A 129 2.93 -5.48 10.46
CA GLY A 129 3.98 -6.21 11.17
C GLY A 129 3.75 -7.72 11.29
N TYR A 130 2.83 -8.30 10.51
CA TYR A 130 2.64 -9.76 10.44
C TYR A 130 3.74 -10.46 9.64
N ILE A 131 4.38 -9.72 8.73
CA ILE A 131 5.62 -10.11 8.07
C ILE A 131 6.66 -9.01 8.29
N GLU A 132 7.91 -9.41 8.50
CA GLU A 132 9.01 -8.48 8.68
C GLU A 132 9.94 -8.50 7.47
N TRP A 133 10.51 -7.35 7.14
CA TRP A 133 11.48 -7.25 6.06
C TRP A 133 12.56 -6.22 6.37
N GLY A 134 13.81 -6.52 6.00
CA GLY A 134 14.95 -5.67 6.35
C GLY A 134 14.93 -4.26 5.75
N LEU A 135 14.16 -4.04 4.67
CA LEU A 135 14.00 -2.71 4.07
C LEU A 135 12.83 -1.91 4.66
N TYR A 136 11.99 -2.51 5.51
CA TYR A 136 10.88 -1.82 6.18
C TYR A 136 11.20 -1.65 7.66
N PRO A 137 11.43 -0.41 8.15
CA PRO A 137 11.78 -0.19 9.55
C PRO A 137 10.63 -0.54 10.49
N LYS A 138 10.94 -1.31 11.55
CA LYS A 138 9.93 -1.85 12.48
C LYS A 138 9.16 -0.76 13.24
N GLU A 139 9.77 0.41 13.43
CA GLU A 139 9.16 1.58 14.06
C GLU A 139 8.00 2.19 13.25
N TYR A 140 7.85 1.81 11.98
CA TYR A 140 6.76 2.26 11.11
C TYR A 140 5.62 1.26 10.98
N HIS A 141 5.75 0.05 11.56
CA HIS A 141 4.61 -0.85 11.70
C HIS A 141 3.49 -0.17 12.48
N ALA A 142 2.24 -0.47 12.14
CA ALA A 142 1.07 0.16 12.74
C ALA A 142 -0.02 -0.85 13.13
N ARG A 143 -0.87 -0.49 14.09
CA ARG A 143 -2.02 -1.30 14.52
C ARG A 143 -3.19 -1.27 13.55
N LYS A 144 -3.27 -0.22 12.74
CA LYS A 144 -4.29 -0.01 11.71
C LYS A 144 -3.67 0.57 10.46
N LEU A 145 -4.29 0.28 9.32
CA LEU A 145 -3.97 0.89 8.04
C LEU A 145 -5.10 1.81 7.60
N LEU A 146 -4.72 2.93 7.00
CA LEU A 146 -5.61 3.77 6.24
C LEU A 146 -5.01 3.97 4.85
N ASN A 147 -5.78 3.70 3.80
CA ASN A 147 -5.32 3.85 2.43
C ASN A 147 -6.15 4.92 1.71
N ILE A 148 -5.47 5.96 1.24
CA ILE A 148 -6.07 7.05 0.46
C ILE A 148 -5.76 6.78 -1.02
N LEU A 149 -6.71 6.15 -1.70
CA LEU A 149 -6.54 5.61 -3.04
C LEU A 149 -7.68 6.06 -3.98
N PRO A 150 -7.46 6.10 -5.29
CA PRO A 150 -8.55 6.31 -6.24
C PRO A 150 -9.58 5.18 -6.16
N LYS A 151 -10.86 5.49 -6.37
CA LYS A 151 -11.95 4.48 -6.34
C LYS A 151 -11.76 3.34 -7.34
N SER A 152 -11.06 3.59 -8.44
CA SER A 152 -10.70 2.57 -9.45
C SER A 152 -9.84 1.43 -8.90
N PHE A 153 -9.17 1.62 -7.76
CA PHE A 153 -8.36 0.57 -7.11
C PHE A 153 -9.20 -0.42 -6.30
N GLU A 154 -10.44 -0.08 -5.93
CA GLU A 154 -11.29 -0.89 -5.05
C GLU A 154 -11.40 -2.37 -5.46
N PRO A 155 -11.57 -2.73 -6.75
CA PRO A 155 -11.63 -4.15 -7.13
C PRO A 155 -10.34 -4.92 -6.84
N PHE A 156 -9.17 -4.29 -6.96
CA PHE A 156 -7.88 -4.90 -6.66
C PHE A 156 -7.64 -4.99 -5.15
N GLU A 157 -8.06 -3.96 -4.43
CA GLU A 157 -8.05 -3.92 -2.96
C GLU A 157 -8.87 -5.05 -2.37
N LEU A 158 -10.10 -5.25 -2.84
CA LEU A 158 -10.98 -6.33 -2.38
C LEU A 158 -10.36 -7.71 -2.62
N GLN A 159 -9.69 -7.93 -3.76
CA GLN A 159 -8.95 -9.17 -4.01
C GLN A 159 -7.74 -9.32 -3.07
N GLY A 160 -7.02 -8.24 -2.78
CA GLY A 160 -5.93 -8.26 -1.80
C GLY A 160 -6.43 -8.63 -0.40
N LEU A 161 -7.57 -8.07 0.03
CA LEU A 161 -8.21 -8.44 1.29
C LEU A 161 -8.68 -9.91 1.30
N GLU A 162 -9.20 -10.43 0.18
CA GLU A 162 -9.56 -11.84 0.04
C GLU A 162 -8.35 -12.75 0.24
N ILE A 163 -7.19 -12.38 -0.32
CA ILE A 163 -5.94 -13.10 -0.11
C ILE A 163 -5.58 -13.09 1.39
N ILE A 164 -5.57 -11.92 2.03
CA ILE A 164 -5.26 -11.79 3.48
C ILE A 164 -6.22 -12.64 4.32
N ALA A 165 -7.52 -12.57 4.06
CA ALA A 165 -8.57 -13.31 4.77
C ALA A 165 -8.34 -14.83 4.73
N ASN A 166 -7.70 -15.32 3.66
CA ASN A 166 -7.34 -16.71 3.46
C ASN A 166 -5.88 -17.02 3.81
N THR A 167 -5.23 -16.22 4.65
CA THR A 167 -3.96 -16.54 5.31
C THR A 167 -4.16 -16.88 6.79
N GLU A 168 -3.11 -17.35 7.46
CA GLU A 168 -3.10 -17.47 8.94
C GLU A 168 -3.34 -16.12 9.66
N PHE A 169 -3.23 -14.99 8.96
CA PHE A 169 -3.45 -13.64 9.46
C PHE A 169 -4.82 -13.07 9.08
N GLY A 170 -5.81 -13.88 8.73
CA GLY A 170 -7.10 -13.39 8.21
C GLY A 170 -7.81 -12.33 9.06
N GLY A 171 -7.58 -12.31 10.38
CA GLY A 171 -8.11 -11.25 11.27
C GLY A 171 -7.57 -9.84 10.99
N ALA A 172 -6.45 -9.72 10.26
CA ALA A 172 -5.83 -8.46 9.87
C ALA A 172 -6.73 -7.59 8.98
N VAL A 173 -7.66 -8.18 8.23
CA VAL A 173 -8.61 -7.45 7.37
C VAL A 173 -9.40 -6.40 8.16
N SER A 174 -9.73 -6.68 9.43
CA SER A 174 -10.46 -5.75 10.29
C SER A 174 -9.69 -4.48 10.68
N GLN A 175 -8.39 -4.43 10.38
CA GLN A 175 -7.49 -3.33 10.71
C GLN A 175 -7.25 -2.40 9.51
N ILE A 176 -7.87 -2.66 8.36
CA ILE A 176 -7.60 -1.98 7.08
C ILE A 176 -8.81 -1.11 6.72
N GLU A 177 -8.59 0.19 6.60
CA GLU A 177 -9.61 1.18 6.29
C GLU A 177 -9.22 1.94 5.00
N TYR A 178 -10.23 2.48 4.30
CA TYR A 178 -10.04 3.17 3.02
C TYR A 178 -10.69 4.55 3.00
N LYS A 179 -10.05 5.49 2.30
CA LYS A 179 -10.62 6.76 1.86
C LYS A 179 -10.48 6.83 0.34
N TYR A 180 -11.52 6.36 -0.36
CA TYR A 180 -11.51 6.39 -1.81
C TYR A 180 -11.72 7.81 -2.35
N LEU A 181 -10.91 8.18 -3.34
CA LEU A 181 -11.03 9.42 -4.08
C LEU A 181 -11.96 9.21 -5.27
N GLU A 182 -12.99 10.04 -5.39
CA GLU A 182 -13.87 10.08 -6.55
C GLU A 182 -13.12 10.76 -7.71
N GLY A 183 -12.36 9.95 -8.47
CA GLY A 183 -11.55 10.37 -9.63
C GLY A 183 -12.03 9.72 -10.93
N ARG A 184 -11.72 10.34 -12.08
CA ARG A 184 -12.09 9.80 -13.40
C ARG A 184 -11.33 8.49 -13.64
N LEU A 185 -12.04 7.45 -14.10
CA LEU A 185 -11.44 6.26 -14.70
C LEU A 185 -10.31 6.68 -15.64
N ILE A 186 -9.08 6.31 -15.29
CA ILE A 186 -8.00 6.24 -16.28
C ILE A 186 -8.40 5.07 -17.18
N ALA A 187 -8.89 5.42 -18.37
CA ALA A 187 -9.19 4.50 -19.46
C ALA A 187 -7.90 4.12 -20.20
#